data_AF-A0A452YC67-F1
#
_entry.id   AF-A0A452YC67-F1
#
_cell.length_a   1.000
_cell.length_b   1.000
_cell.length_c   1.000
_cell.angle_alpha   90.00
_cell.angle_beta   90.00
_cell.angle_gamma   90.00
#
_symmetry.space_group_name_H-M   'P 1'
#
loop_
_entity.id
_entity.type
_entity.pdbx_description
1 polymer ?
#
loop_
_entity_poly.entity_id
_entity_poly.type
_entity_poly.pdbx_seq_one_letter_code
_entity_poly.pdbx_strand_id
1 'polypeptide(L)'
;MNQRSHILYEQLKGFVQRMDMNVVKNDLPPKKVFVITVKLSQLQRKLYRRFLDVHGFSSGTSEKPYQHGGFFAKYQKLAQIWNHPGLLQMAKEQRGSLRREDAVENFLTDESSSDDNHNIEIQLPNGGKQKSRTDQRSKKIDFLNEESNWWENLLDDNTFKEADYSGKMVLLLDILATCYELGDKALVFSQNLTTLDLVEFYLSKMQIKGKEGKYWKQGKDWYRLDGSTPSSERQNLVERFNDPANTKVKCTLISTRAGSLGINLHAANRVVLLDGSWNPTHDLQAIYRVWR
;
A
#
# COMPACT_ATOMS: atom_id res chain seq x y z
N MET A 1 14.34 1.33 36.10
CA MET A 1 13.15 1.28 35.20
C MET A 1 11.96 0.56 35.83
N ASN A 2 12.16 -0.56 36.55
CA ASN A 2 11.07 -1.41 37.07
C ASN A 2 10.15 -0.79 38.14
N GLN A 3 10.63 0.18 38.92
CA GLN A 3 9.81 0.80 39.98
C GLN A 3 8.73 1.74 39.43
N ARG A 4 9.04 2.47 38.34
CA ARG A 4 8.07 3.37 37.68
C ARG A 4 6.99 2.62 36.90
N SER A 5 7.33 1.47 36.29
CA SER A 5 6.34 0.61 35.63
C SER A 5 5.37 -0.04 36.62
N HIS A 6 5.83 -0.37 37.83
CA HIS A 6 4.95 -0.90 38.88
C HIS A 6 3.93 0.13 39.37
N ILE A 7 4.37 1.38 39.58
CA ILE A 7 3.48 2.48 39.96
C ILE A 7 2.41 2.71 38.87
N LEU A 8 2.83 2.71 37.60
CA LEU A 8 1.91 2.85 36.48
C LEU A 8 0.90 1.69 36.42
N TYR A 9 1.34 0.45 36.65
CA TYR A 9 0.45 -0.70 36.69
C TYR A 9 -0.61 -0.57 37.80
N GLU A 10 -0.20 -0.23 39.03
CA GLU A 10 -1.14 -0.05 40.15
C GLU A 10 -2.15 1.06 39.88
N GLN A 11 -1.71 2.17 39.29
CA GLN A 11 -2.61 3.27 38.89
C GLN A 11 -3.61 2.85 37.81
N LEU A 12 -3.22 1.97 36.88
CA LEU A 12 -4.07 1.55 35.76
C LEU A 12 -4.91 0.30 36.04
N LYS A 13 -4.57 -0.50 37.05
CA LYS A 13 -5.19 -1.81 37.33
C LYS A 13 -6.70 -1.75 37.53
N GLY A 14 -7.22 -0.65 38.08
CA GLY A 14 -8.66 -0.43 38.26
C GLY A 14 -9.40 0.07 37.01
N PHE A 15 -8.68 0.50 35.97
CA PHE A 15 -9.25 1.15 34.79
C PHE A 15 -9.00 0.39 33.48
N VAL A 16 -7.90 -0.36 33.38
CA VAL A 16 -7.48 -1.03 32.15
C VAL A 16 -7.48 -2.54 32.35
N GLN A 17 -8.42 -3.21 31.70
CA GLN A 17 -8.39 -4.66 31.57
C GLN A 17 -7.69 -5.05 30.26
N ARG A 18 -6.55 -5.72 30.39
CA ARG A 18 -5.81 -6.27 29.24
C ARG A 18 -5.62 -7.76 29.43
N MET A 19 -6.17 -8.54 28.51
CA MET A 19 -5.97 -9.98 28.44
C MET A 19 -5.07 -10.31 27.26
N ASP A 20 -4.03 -11.09 27.51
CA ASP A 20 -3.16 -11.57 26.43
C ASP A 20 -3.79 -12.78 25.73
N MET A 21 -3.22 -13.13 24.58
CA MET A 21 -3.68 -14.24 23.75
C MET A 21 -3.75 -15.60 24.46
N ASN A 22 -3.00 -15.75 25.56
CA ASN A 22 -2.96 -16.98 26.35
C ASN A 22 -4.35 -17.41 26.85
N VAL A 23 -5.29 -16.48 27.00
CA VAL A 23 -6.65 -16.79 27.46
C VAL A 23 -7.44 -17.64 26.45
N VAL A 24 -7.23 -17.43 25.15
CA VAL A 24 -7.97 -18.14 24.06
C VAL A 24 -7.13 -19.22 23.38
N LYS A 25 -5.90 -19.44 23.85
CA LYS A 25 -4.92 -20.32 23.21
C LYS A 25 -5.37 -21.78 23.15
N ASN A 26 -6.17 -22.23 24.12
CA ASN A 26 -6.67 -23.60 24.19
C ASN A 26 -7.96 -23.80 23.38
N ASP A 27 -8.70 -22.72 23.11
CA ASP A 27 -9.99 -22.78 22.42
C ASP A 27 -9.84 -22.59 20.91
N LEU A 28 -8.76 -21.95 20.47
CA LEU A 28 -8.50 -21.67 19.06
C LEU A 28 -7.47 -22.63 18.43
N PRO A 29 -7.61 -22.95 17.13
CA PRO A 29 -6.58 -23.69 16.40
C PRO A 29 -5.21 -23.02 16.50
N PRO A 30 -4.10 -23.78 16.46
CA PRO A 30 -2.77 -23.22 16.58
C PRO A 30 -2.45 -22.30 15.40
N LYS A 31 -2.09 -21.05 15.72
CA LYS A 31 -1.60 -20.09 14.73
C LYS A 31 -0.11 -20.29 14.47
N LYS A 32 0.27 -20.49 13.20
CA LYS A 32 1.67 -20.48 12.75
C LYS A 32 1.99 -19.16 12.05
N VAL A 33 3.12 -18.55 12.41
CA VAL A 33 3.58 -17.28 11.83
C VAL A 33 4.94 -17.52 11.18
N PHE A 34 5.06 -17.14 9.92
CA PHE A 34 6.29 -17.27 9.14
C PHE A 34 6.76 -15.89 8.70
N VAL A 35 8.07 -15.64 8.82
CA VAL A 35 8.71 -14.47 8.22
C VAL A 35 9.54 -14.97 7.04
N ILE A 36 9.05 -14.73 5.83
CA ILE A 36 9.69 -15.23 4.61
C ILE A 36 10.62 -14.16 4.06
N THR A 37 11.92 -14.44 4.03
CA THR A 37 12.91 -13.54 3.43
C THR A 37 13.00 -13.82 1.95
N VAL A 38 12.71 -12.82 1.13
CA VAL A 38 12.65 -12.94 -0.33
C VAL A 38 13.85 -12.23 -0.97
N LYS A 39 14.51 -12.90 -1.92
CA LYS A 39 15.61 -12.31 -2.69
C LYS A 39 15.06 -11.30 -3.72
N LEU A 40 15.72 -10.15 -3.82
CA LEU A 40 15.41 -9.16 -4.86
C LEU A 40 15.78 -9.68 -6.26
N SER A 41 14.89 -9.43 -7.22
CA SER A 41 15.14 -9.71 -8.64
C SER A 41 16.34 -8.92 -9.18
N GLN A 42 16.82 -9.27 -10.38
CA GLN A 42 17.92 -8.53 -11.01
C GLN A 42 17.52 -7.06 -11.27
N LEU A 43 16.29 -6.84 -11.73
CA LEU A 43 15.75 -5.50 -11.99
C LEU A 43 15.60 -4.68 -10.70
N GLN A 44 15.06 -5.29 -9.64
CA GLN A 44 14.96 -4.64 -8.31
C GLN A 44 16.34 -4.20 -7.80
N ARG A 45 17.36 -5.05 -7.94
CA ARG A 45 18.74 -4.70 -7.55
C ARG A 45 19.32 -3.58 -8.42
N LYS A 46 19.06 -3.58 -9.73
CA LYS A 46 19.49 -2.51 -10.64
C LYS A 46 18.89 -1.16 -10.25
N LEU A 47 17.57 -1.12 -10.00
CA LEU A 47 16.87 0.07 -9.55
C LEU A 47 17.33 0.53 -8.16
N TYR A 48 17.53 -0.40 -7.23
CA TYR A 48 18.00 -0.07 -5.89
C TYR A 48 19.39 0.57 -5.91
N ARG A 49 20.33 0.03 -6.70
CA ARG A 49 21.66 0.66 -6.87
C ARG A 49 21.55 2.04 -7.48
N ARG A 50 20.75 2.19 -8.54
CA ARG A 50 20.53 3.49 -9.18
C ARG A 50 19.93 4.51 -8.20
N PHE A 51 19.00 4.10 -7.35
CA PHE A 51 18.44 4.93 -6.29
C PHE A 51 19.54 5.43 -5.32
N LEU A 52 20.46 4.55 -4.90
CA LEU A 52 21.56 4.93 -4.01
C LEU A 52 22.49 5.94 -4.65
N ASP A 53 22.80 5.77 -5.95
CA ASP A 53 23.67 6.69 -6.70
C ASP A 53 23.02 8.07 -6.85
N VAL A 54 21.74 8.11 -7.24
CA VAL A 54 20.99 9.37 -7.49
C VAL A 54 20.80 10.17 -6.21
N HIS A 55 20.56 9.50 -5.09
CA HIS A 55 20.31 10.16 -3.81
C HIS A 55 21.56 10.33 -2.93
N GLY A 56 22.76 10.10 -3.49
CA GLY A 56 24.03 10.39 -2.83
C GLY A 56 24.38 9.47 -1.67
N PHE A 57 23.82 8.24 -1.65
CA PHE A 57 24.18 7.21 -0.67
C PHE A 57 25.43 6.42 -1.07
N SER A 58 25.83 6.46 -2.36
CA SER A 58 27.06 5.83 -2.85
C SER A 58 28.27 6.73 -2.61
N SER A 59 29.20 6.28 -1.76
CA SER A 59 30.31 7.07 -1.18
C SER A 59 31.52 7.32 -2.09
N GLY A 60 31.33 7.49 -3.40
CA GLY A 60 32.45 7.53 -4.37
C GLY A 60 32.80 8.89 -4.99
N THR A 61 31.82 9.71 -5.36
CA THR A 61 32.07 10.80 -6.35
C THR A 61 31.08 11.97 -6.29
N SER A 62 30.32 12.13 -5.20
CA SER A 62 29.25 13.13 -5.15
C SER A 62 29.70 14.39 -4.41
N GLU A 63 30.10 15.45 -5.13
CA GLU A 63 30.23 16.82 -4.60
C GLU A 63 28.87 17.41 -4.15
N LYS A 64 27.76 16.70 -4.37
CA LYS A 64 26.43 17.14 -3.97
C LYS A 64 26.18 16.74 -2.50
N PRO A 65 25.94 17.71 -1.59
CA PRO A 65 25.65 17.42 -0.19
C PRO A 65 24.38 16.57 -0.08
N TYR A 66 24.40 15.62 0.86
CA TYR A 66 23.25 14.79 1.20
C TYR A 66 22.03 15.68 1.48
N GLN A 67 21.06 15.69 0.57
CA GLN A 67 19.84 16.45 0.77
C GLN A 67 18.93 15.68 1.73
N HIS A 68 18.85 16.16 2.98
CA HIS A 68 17.97 15.67 4.04
C HIS A 68 16.46 15.80 3.72
N GLY A 69 16.10 16.48 2.62
CA GLY A 69 14.73 16.58 2.16
C GLY A 69 14.16 15.25 1.66
N GLY A 70 12.88 15.01 1.96
CA GLY A 70 12.09 13.97 1.28
C GLY A 70 12.38 12.52 1.70
N PHE A 71 12.92 12.26 2.90
CA PHE A 71 13.16 10.89 3.40
C PHE A 71 11.95 9.95 3.20
N PHE A 72 10.74 10.40 3.59
CA PHE A 72 9.54 9.58 3.44
C PHE A 72 9.15 9.35 1.97
N ALA A 73 9.36 10.33 1.09
CA ALA A 73 9.13 10.16 -0.34
C ALA A 73 10.12 9.15 -0.95
N LYS A 74 11.39 9.24 -0.56
CA LYS A 74 12.45 8.29 -0.90
C LYS A 74 12.12 6.87 -0.42
N TYR A 75 11.69 6.73 0.83
CA TYR A 75 11.22 5.45 1.38
C TYR A 75 10.02 4.90 0.62
N GLN A 76 9.03 5.73 0.28
CA GLN A 76 7.86 5.30 -0.48
C GLN A 76 8.24 4.74 -1.85
N LYS A 77 9.20 5.36 -2.55
CA LYS A 77 9.74 4.86 -3.82
C LYS A 77 10.45 3.51 -3.64
N LEU A 78 11.25 3.36 -2.59
CA LEU A 78 11.88 2.07 -2.26
C LEU A 78 10.85 0.99 -1.92
N ALA A 79 9.82 1.30 -1.15
CA ALA A 79 8.75 0.38 -0.81
C ALA A 79 8.01 -0.12 -2.06
N GLN A 80 7.78 0.76 -3.04
CA GLN A 80 7.27 0.37 -4.36
C GLN A 80 8.23 -0.60 -5.07
N ILE A 81 9.53 -0.30 -5.14
CA ILE A 81 10.53 -1.18 -5.79
C ILE A 81 10.58 -2.56 -5.12
N TRP A 82 10.55 -2.61 -3.78
CA TRP A 82 10.59 -3.87 -3.01
C TRP A 82 9.35 -4.74 -3.23
N ASN A 83 8.18 -4.12 -3.44
CA ASN A 83 6.95 -4.85 -3.76
C ASN A 83 6.94 -5.27 -5.23
N HIS A 84 7.17 -4.35 -6.17
CA HIS A 84 7.38 -4.65 -7.59
C HIS A 84 7.89 -3.40 -8.36
N PRO A 85 8.93 -3.51 -9.22
CA PRO A 85 9.46 -2.38 -10.01
C PRO A 85 8.42 -1.58 -10.78
N GLY A 86 7.48 -2.26 -11.45
CA GLY A 86 6.40 -1.65 -12.24
C GLY A 86 5.43 -0.78 -11.43
N LEU A 87 5.43 -0.85 -10.09
CA LEU A 87 4.62 0.07 -9.26
C LEU A 87 5.04 1.53 -9.40
N LEU A 88 6.30 1.79 -9.82
CA LEU A 88 6.76 3.14 -10.13
C LEU A 88 6.00 3.74 -11.32
N GLN A 89 5.78 2.94 -12.37
CA GLN A 89 5.01 3.32 -13.56
C GLN A 89 3.53 3.53 -13.21
N MET A 90 2.90 2.52 -12.58
CA MET A 90 1.49 2.59 -12.20
C MET A 90 1.19 3.79 -11.28
N ALA A 91 2.06 4.07 -10.32
CA ALA A 91 1.88 5.21 -9.43
C ALA A 91 2.09 6.56 -10.15
N LYS A 92 2.92 6.62 -11.19
CA LYS A 92 3.09 7.81 -12.03
C LYS A 92 1.84 8.05 -12.88
N GLU A 93 1.31 7.02 -13.51
CA GLU A 93 0.09 7.08 -14.33
C GLU A 93 -1.12 7.53 -13.51
N GLN A 94 -1.32 6.97 -12.31
CA GLN A 94 -2.41 7.37 -11.41
C GLN A 94 -2.32 8.85 -11.01
N ARG A 95 -1.12 9.35 -10.70
CA ARG A 95 -0.90 10.78 -10.41
C ARG A 95 -1.13 11.67 -11.63
N GLY A 96 -0.80 11.18 -12.82
CA GLY A 96 -1.07 11.86 -14.08
C GLY A 96 -2.57 11.99 -14.36
N SER A 97 -3.35 10.92 -14.13
CA SER A 97 -4.82 10.92 -14.29
C SER A 97 -5.46 11.91 -13.33
N LEU A 98 -5.13 11.84 -12.04
CA LEU A 98 -5.69 12.75 -11.02
C LEU A 98 -5.41 14.23 -11.36
N ARG A 99 -4.18 14.56 -11.78
CA ARG A 99 -3.85 15.94 -12.21
C ARG A 99 -4.63 16.37 -13.44
N ARG A 100 -4.96 15.45 -14.35
CA ARG A 100 -5.75 15.74 -15.55
C ARG A 100 -7.22 15.91 -15.20
N GLU A 101 -7.76 15.08 -14.31
CA GLU A 101 -9.12 15.20 -13.76
C GLU A 101 -9.27 16.52 -13.00
N ASP A 102 -8.35 16.85 -12.09
CA ASP A 102 -8.34 18.15 -11.39
C ASP A 102 -8.27 19.33 -12.37
N ALA A 103 -7.52 19.22 -13.47
CA ALA A 103 -7.43 20.27 -14.48
C ALA A 103 -8.72 20.41 -15.30
N VAL A 104 -9.42 19.30 -15.58
CA VAL A 104 -10.71 19.30 -16.28
C VAL A 104 -11.83 19.79 -15.35
N GLU A 105 -11.83 19.39 -14.09
CA GLU A 105 -12.80 19.85 -13.08
C GLU A 105 -12.66 21.35 -12.84
N ASN A 106 -11.42 21.86 -12.69
CA ASN A 106 -11.15 23.29 -12.61
C ASN A 106 -11.57 24.06 -13.87
N PHE A 107 -11.48 23.44 -15.05
CA PHE A 107 -11.95 24.03 -16.32
C PHE A 107 -13.49 24.04 -16.43
N LEU A 108 -14.17 23.07 -15.83
CA LEU A 108 -15.64 23.00 -15.81
C LEU A 108 -16.28 23.90 -14.74
N THR A 109 -15.54 24.26 -13.69
CA THR A 109 -16.01 25.18 -12.64
C THR A 109 -15.89 26.67 -12.99
N ASP A 110 -15.32 27.02 -14.16
CA ASP A 110 -15.06 28.42 -14.55
C ASP A 110 -16.24 29.09 -15.31
N GLU A 111 -17.38 28.41 -15.47
CA GLU A 111 -18.59 28.93 -16.16
C GLU A 111 -19.78 29.17 -15.20
N SER A 112 -19.55 29.30 -13.89
CA SER A 112 -20.61 29.75 -12.99
C SER A 112 -20.11 30.57 -11.79
N SER A 113 -20.58 31.82 -11.77
CA SER A 113 -20.71 32.75 -10.64
C SER A 113 -19.64 33.82 -10.47
N SER A 114 -20.05 34.99 -10.93
CA SER A 114 -19.81 36.34 -10.43
C SER A 114 -19.62 36.48 -8.91
N ASP A 115 -18.83 37.51 -8.61
CA ASP A 115 -18.83 38.42 -7.47
C ASP A 115 -18.11 38.08 -6.15
N ASP A 116 -17.28 39.07 -5.79
CA ASP A 116 -16.72 39.44 -4.49
C ASP A 116 -15.67 38.54 -3.82
N ASN A 117 -14.42 39.02 -3.83
CA ASN A 117 -13.64 39.03 -2.59
C ASN A 117 -12.61 40.16 -2.51
N HIS A 118 -12.78 40.96 -1.46
CA HIS A 118 -11.95 42.10 -1.08
C HIS A 118 -10.48 41.74 -0.81
N ASN A 119 -9.60 42.56 -1.38
CA ASN A 119 -8.20 42.67 -0.99
C ASN A 119 -8.10 43.16 0.46
N ILE A 120 -7.43 42.40 1.33
CA ILE A 120 -6.87 42.93 2.58
C ILE A 120 -5.35 43.05 2.38
N GLU A 121 -4.92 44.26 2.07
CA GLU A 121 -3.52 44.68 2.14
C GLU A 121 -3.09 44.81 3.60
N ILE A 122 -2.07 44.05 4.01
CA ILE A 122 -1.30 44.33 5.23
C ILE A 122 0.03 44.93 4.76
N GLN A 123 0.16 46.25 4.90
CA GLN A 123 1.40 46.97 4.67
C GLN A 123 2.41 46.68 5.80
N LEU A 124 3.63 46.29 5.42
CA LEU A 124 4.82 46.33 6.28
C LEU A 124 5.84 47.29 5.63
N PRO A 125 6.48 48.19 6.40
CA PRO A 125 7.41 49.17 5.87
C PRO A 125 8.83 48.59 5.73
N ASN A 126 9.56 49.16 4.76
CA ASN A 126 10.98 49.00 4.43
C ASN A 126 11.42 47.80 3.56
N GLY A 127 11.50 48.07 2.25
CA GLY A 127 12.78 48.02 1.52
C GLY A 127 13.41 46.65 1.24
N GLY A 128 12.81 45.86 0.34
CA GLY A 128 13.46 44.68 -0.23
C GLY A 128 12.67 44.12 -1.42
N LYS A 129 13.32 44.04 -2.59
CA LYS A 129 12.77 43.65 -3.91
C LYS A 129 11.81 42.45 -3.86
N GLN A 130 10.61 42.62 -4.40
CA GLN A 130 9.68 41.52 -4.72
C GLN A 130 10.35 40.54 -5.69
N LYS A 131 10.69 39.33 -5.22
CA LYS A 131 10.82 38.16 -6.09
C LYS A 131 9.43 37.56 -6.26
N SER A 132 9.01 37.42 -7.52
CA SER A 132 7.71 36.89 -7.91
C SER A 132 7.45 35.53 -7.26
N ARG A 133 6.28 35.39 -6.61
CA ARG A 133 5.80 34.14 -6.00
C ARG A 133 5.62 33.00 -7.03
N THR A 134 5.53 33.32 -8.31
CA THR A 134 5.49 32.38 -9.43
C THR A 134 6.83 31.67 -9.67
N ASP A 135 7.96 32.35 -9.46
CA ASP A 135 9.31 31.79 -9.72
C ASP A 135 9.79 30.79 -8.65
N GLN A 136 9.28 30.90 -7.42
CA GLN A 136 9.57 29.91 -6.38
C GLN A 136 8.73 28.64 -6.52
N ARG A 137 7.53 28.74 -7.09
CA ARG A 137 6.66 27.59 -7.35
C ARG A 137 7.19 26.80 -8.56
N SER A 138 7.61 27.47 -9.63
CA SER A 138 8.24 26.84 -10.80
C SER A 138 9.55 26.14 -10.43
N LYS A 139 10.48 26.79 -9.71
CA LYS A 139 11.72 26.14 -9.26
C LYS A 139 11.50 24.96 -8.32
N LYS A 140 10.48 25.00 -7.43
CA LYS A 140 10.14 23.86 -6.56
C LYS A 140 9.51 22.70 -7.34
N ILE A 141 8.80 23.00 -8.43
CA ILE A 141 8.24 22.01 -9.36
C ILE A 141 9.34 21.39 -10.22
N ASP A 142 10.31 22.18 -10.70
CA ASP A 142 11.43 21.69 -11.52
C ASP A 142 12.40 20.81 -10.73
N PHE A 143 12.71 21.15 -9.47
CA PHE A 143 13.52 20.28 -8.58
C PHE A 143 12.81 18.96 -8.23
N LEU A 144 11.47 18.93 -8.18
CA LEU A 144 10.69 17.70 -7.98
C LEU A 144 10.60 16.84 -9.26
N ASN A 145 10.74 17.46 -10.44
CA ASN A 145 10.64 16.79 -11.73
C ASN A 145 11.93 16.03 -12.10
N GLU A 146 13.12 16.57 -11.84
CA GLU A 146 14.39 15.87 -12.14
C GLU A 146 14.65 14.65 -11.22
N GLU A 147 14.25 14.71 -9.94
CA GLU A 147 14.29 13.54 -9.04
C GLU A 147 13.17 12.51 -9.33
N SER A 148 12.16 12.83 -10.14
CA SER A 148 11.01 11.94 -10.34
C SER A 148 11.22 10.86 -11.38
N ASN A 149 12.19 11.02 -12.31
CA ASN A 149 12.27 10.21 -13.53
C ASN A 149 13.54 9.35 -13.64
N TRP A 150 14.36 9.27 -12.59
CA TRP A 150 15.66 8.56 -12.63
C TRP A 150 15.58 7.06 -12.98
N TRP A 151 14.39 6.47 -12.84
CA TRP A 151 14.09 5.06 -13.06
C TRP A 151 13.46 4.78 -14.44
N GLU A 152 13.05 5.80 -15.20
CA GLU A 152 12.29 5.61 -16.45
C GLU A 152 13.08 4.82 -17.48
N ASN A 153 14.36 5.16 -17.68
CA ASN A 153 15.23 4.47 -18.63
C ASN A 153 15.60 3.03 -18.22
N LEU A 154 15.16 2.60 -17.03
CA LEU A 154 15.41 1.25 -16.50
C LEU A 154 14.18 0.36 -16.59
N LEU A 155 13.02 0.92 -16.92
CA LEU A 155 11.75 0.20 -16.99
C LEU A 155 11.16 0.30 -18.39
N ASP A 156 10.79 -0.84 -18.95
CA ASP A 156 10.00 -0.90 -20.18
C ASP A 156 8.51 -0.77 -19.85
N ASP A 157 7.68 -0.34 -20.81
CA ASP A 157 6.23 -0.14 -20.61
C ASP A 157 5.48 -1.41 -20.13
N ASN A 158 6.06 -2.58 -20.38
CA ASN A 158 5.48 -3.86 -19.97
C ASN A 158 6.04 -4.39 -18.64
N THR A 159 6.89 -3.64 -17.93
CA THR A 159 7.55 -4.14 -16.71
C THR A 159 6.54 -4.65 -15.69
N PHE A 160 5.44 -3.94 -15.45
CA PHE A 160 4.43 -4.38 -14.49
C PHE A 160 3.71 -5.69 -14.88
N LYS A 161 3.77 -6.11 -16.15
CA LYS A 161 3.13 -7.35 -16.62
C LYS A 161 3.89 -8.60 -16.21
N GLU A 162 5.20 -8.48 -16.01
CA GLU A 162 6.08 -9.60 -15.68
C GLU A 162 6.22 -9.77 -14.16
N ALA A 163 5.53 -10.76 -13.59
CA ALA A 163 5.58 -11.02 -12.15
C ALA A 163 6.99 -11.39 -11.65
N ASP A 164 7.81 -12.00 -12.52
CA ASP A 164 9.18 -12.45 -12.24
C ASP A 164 10.14 -11.31 -11.86
N TYR A 165 9.78 -10.06 -12.18
CA TYR A 165 10.53 -8.89 -11.75
C TYR A 165 10.37 -8.58 -10.26
N SER A 166 9.54 -9.30 -9.51
CA SER A 166 9.52 -9.28 -8.05
C SER A 166 9.38 -10.66 -7.44
N GLY A 167 10.38 -11.05 -6.63
CA GLY A 167 10.30 -12.30 -5.88
C GLY A 167 9.10 -12.35 -4.93
N LYS A 168 8.61 -11.19 -4.43
CA LYS A 168 7.42 -11.16 -3.58
C LYS A 168 6.16 -11.51 -4.36
N MET A 169 6.05 -11.03 -5.60
CA MET A 169 4.88 -11.28 -6.45
C MET A 169 4.85 -12.73 -6.91
N VAL A 170 5.99 -13.28 -7.35
CA VAL A 170 6.11 -14.71 -7.68
C VAL A 170 5.65 -15.58 -6.51
N LEU A 171 6.22 -15.35 -5.32
CA LEU A 171 5.89 -16.13 -4.14
C LEU A 171 4.42 -15.96 -3.72
N LEU A 172 3.87 -14.75 -3.81
CA LEU A 172 2.46 -14.50 -3.50
C LEU A 172 1.54 -15.30 -4.43
N LEU A 173 1.80 -15.28 -5.74
CA LEU A 173 1.00 -16.02 -6.72
C LEU A 173 1.09 -17.54 -6.49
N ASP A 174 2.27 -18.05 -6.18
CA ASP A 174 2.47 -19.47 -5.84
C ASP A 174 1.71 -19.86 -4.57
N ILE A 175 1.75 -19.02 -3.52
CA ILE A 175 0.99 -19.24 -2.29
C ILE A 175 -0.51 -19.27 -2.60
N LEU A 176 -1.03 -18.31 -3.38
CA LEU A 176 -2.46 -18.23 -3.71
C LEU A 176 -2.90 -19.41 -4.59
N ALA A 177 -2.07 -19.82 -5.54
CA ALA A 177 -2.32 -21.01 -6.36
C ALA A 177 -2.38 -22.29 -5.51
N THR A 178 -1.44 -22.45 -4.57
CA THR A 178 -1.42 -23.59 -3.64
C THR A 178 -2.61 -23.57 -2.69
N CYS A 179 -2.99 -22.39 -2.17
CA CYS A 179 -4.20 -22.25 -1.35
C CYS A 179 -5.45 -22.70 -2.13
N TYR A 180 -5.55 -22.27 -3.38
CA TYR A 180 -6.65 -22.67 -4.26
C TYR A 180 -6.72 -24.19 -4.45
N GLU A 181 -5.59 -24.86 -4.69
CA GLU A 181 -5.53 -26.33 -4.83
C GLU A 181 -5.95 -27.07 -3.57
N LEU A 182 -5.59 -26.55 -2.40
CA LEU A 182 -5.97 -27.12 -1.11
C LEU A 182 -7.43 -26.81 -0.72
N GLY A 183 -8.10 -25.92 -1.44
CA GLY A 183 -9.44 -25.43 -1.08
C GLY A 183 -9.44 -24.39 0.04
N ASP A 184 -8.26 -23.85 0.38
CA ASP A 184 -8.07 -22.82 1.39
C ASP A 184 -8.52 -21.45 0.89
N LYS A 185 -8.99 -20.60 1.82
CA LYS A 185 -9.27 -19.18 1.56
C LYS A 185 -8.17 -18.32 2.17
N ALA A 186 -7.63 -17.39 1.39
CA ALA A 186 -6.52 -16.53 1.80
C ALA A 186 -6.91 -15.05 1.90
N LEU A 187 -6.34 -14.33 2.87
CA LEU A 187 -6.38 -12.86 2.92
C LEU A 187 -5.02 -12.30 2.54
N VAL A 188 -4.99 -11.28 1.70
CA VAL A 188 -3.77 -10.56 1.33
C VAL A 188 -3.90 -9.12 1.77
N PHE A 189 -3.02 -8.68 2.67
CA PHE A 189 -2.99 -7.32 3.17
C PHE A 189 -1.84 -6.54 2.54
N SER A 190 -2.13 -5.28 2.21
CA SER A 190 -1.13 -4.29 1.78
C SER A 190 -1.45 -2.91 2.37
N GLN A 191 -0.44 -2.09 2.64
CA GLN A 191 -0.59 -0.68 2.98
C GLN A 191 -0.76 0.18 1.73
N ASN A 192 -0.22 -0.26 0.59
CA ASN A 192 -0.25 0.48 -0.67
C ASN A 192 -1.37 -0.05 -1.59
N LEU A 193 -2.30 0.84 -1.98
CA LEU A 193 -3.41 0.52 -2.88
C LEU A 193 -2.92 0.16 -4.28
N THR A 194 -1.91 0.85 -4.81
CA THR A 194 -1.32 0.53 -6.12
C THR A 194 -0.72 -0.88 -6.13
N THR A 195 -0.24 -1.37 -4.99
CA THR A 195 0.22 -2.76 -4.86
C THR A 195 -0.96 -3.73 -4.93
N LEU A 196 -2.11 -3.41 -4.35
CA LEU A 196 -3.33 -4.21 -4.50
C LEU A 196 -3.82 -4.19 -5.96
N ASP A 197 -3.80 -3.04 -6.63
CA ASP A 197 -4.14 -2.92 -8.06
C ASP A 197 -3.28 -3.86 -8.92
N LEU A 198 -1.97 -3.92 -8.65
CA LEU A 198 -1.05 -4.83 -9.34
C LEU A 198 -1.38 -6.30 -9.06
N VAL A 199 -1.70 -6.64 -7.81
CA VAL A 199 -2.12 -8.01 -7.46
C VAL A 199 -3.42 -8.38 -8.18
N GLU A 200 -4.41 -7.48 -8.25
CA GLU A 200 -5.64 -7.70 -9.03
C GLU A 200 -5.35 -7.91 -10.51
N PHE A 201 -4.41 -7.15 -11.08
CA PHE A 201 -3.97 -7.35 -12.44
C PHE A 201 -3.45 -8.79 -12.63
N TYR A 202 -2.57 -9.29 -11.76
CA TYR A 202 -2.07 -10.66 -11.86
C TYR A 202 -3.17 -11.72 -11.64
N LEU A 203 -4.05 -11.53 -10.65
CA LEU A 203 -5.18 -12.43 -10.42
C LEU A 203 -6.07 -12.54 -11.66
N SER A 204 -6.35 -11.43 -12.34
CA SER A 204 -7.15 -11.45 -13.58
C SER A 204 -6.54 -12.27 -14.72
N LYS A 205 -5.22 -12.52 -14.67
CA LYS A 205 -4.48 -13.34 -15.64
C LYS A 205 -4.31 -14.79 -15.20
N MET A 206 -4.63 -15.12 -13.94
CA MET A 206 -4.56 -16.49 -13.46
C MET A 206 -5.65 -17.35 -14.10
N GLN A 207 -5.25 -18.48 -14.66
CA GLN A 207 -6.17 -19.49 -15.17
C GLN A 207 -6.69 -20.37 -14.04
N ILE A 208 -7.96 -20.77 -14.15
CA ILE A 208 -8.59 -21.70 -13.23
C ILE A 208 -8.18 -23.12 -13.65
N LYS A 209 -7.41 -23.81 -12.79
CA LYS A 209 -6.97 -25.18 -13.05
C LYS A 209 -8.18 -26.10 -13.31
N GLY A 210 -8.08 -26.93 -14.35
CA GLY A 210 -9.16 -27.82 -14.79
C GLY A 210 -10.27 -27.16 -15.62
N LYS A 211 -10.16 -25.86 -15.96
CA LYS A 211 -11.09 -25.18 -16.88
C LYS A 211 -10.32 -24.34 -17.89
N GLU A 212 -9.95 -24.97 -19.00
CA GLU A 212 -9.24 -24.28 -20.09
C GLU A 212 -9.99 -23.02 -20.54
N GLY A 213 -9.24 -21.93 -20.74
CA GLY A 213 -9.76 -20.64 -21.15
C GLY A 213 -10.54 -19.86 -20.08
N LYS A 214 -10.68 -20.38 -18.85
CA LYS A 214 -11.31 -19.62 -17.75
C LYS A 214 -10.27 -18.98 -16.85
N TYR A 215 -10.45 -17.69 -16.65
CA TYR A 215 -9.63 -16.86 -15.78
C TYR A 215 -10.40 -16.47 -14.53
N TRP A 216 -9.68 -16.14 -13.47
CA TRP A 216 -10.28 -15.63 -12.25
C TRP A 216 -10.99 -14.30 -12.52
N LYS A 217 -12.06 -14.02 -11.77
CA LYS A 217 -12.83 -12.76 -11.86
C LYS A 217 -13.09 -12.14 -10.49
N GLN A 218 -12.94 -10.82 -10.42
CA GLN A 218 -13.34 -10.03 -9.25
C GLN A 218 -14.83 -10.22 -8.97
N GLY A 219 -15.20 -10.30 -7.69
CA GLY A 219 -16.58 -10.55 -7.27
C GLY A 219 -17.01 -12.03 -7.36
N LYS A 220 -16.16 -12.92 -7.88
CA LYS A 220 -16.40 -14.37 -7.94
C LYS A 220 -15.28 -15.16 -7.30
N ASP A 221 -14.06 -14.98 -7.80
CA ASP A 221 -12.87 -15.73 -7.37
C ASP A 221 -12.06 -14.94 -6.34
N TRP A 222 -12.10 -13.60 -6.38
CA TRP A 222 -11.56 -12.77 -5.31
C TRP A 222 -12.44 -11.54 -5.00
N TYR A 223 -12.27 -11.00 -3.80
CA TYR A 223 -12.87 -9.73 -3.38
C TYR A 223 -11.79 -8.69 -3.06
N ARG A 224 -12.18 -7.41 -3.09
CA ARG A 224 -11.34 -6.29 -2.68
C ARG A 224 -12.07 -5.47 -1.62
N LEU A 225 -11.38 -5.15 -0.54
CA LEU A 225 -11.87 -4.30 0.54
C LEU A 225 -10.85 -3.19 0.81
N ASP A 226 -11.22 -1.96 0.47
CA ASP A 226 -10.42 -0.79 0.79
C ASP A 226 -11.27 0.38 1.33
N GLY A 227 -10.67 1.57 1.42
CA GLY A 227 -11.33 2.76 1.96
C GLY A 227 -12.46 3.28 1.06
N SER A 228 -12.47 2.92 -0.21
CA SER A 228 -13.51 3.31 -1.18
C SER A 228 -14.73 2.39 -1.12
N THR A 229 -14.59 1.17 -0.59
CA THR A 229 -15.70 0.22 -0.46
C THR A 229 -16.75 0.73 0.54
N PRO A 230 -18.01 0.99 0.10
CA PRO A 230 -19.09 1.42 0.98
C PRO A 230 -19.38 0.42 2.10
N SER A 231 -19.86 0.91 3.26
CA SER A 231 -20.11 0.07 4.43
C SER A 231 -21.09 -1.08 4.18
N SER A 232 -22.16 -0.85 3.41
CA SER A 232 -23.15 -1.88 3.06
C SER A 232 -22.57 -2.97 2.16
N GLU A 233 -21.81 -2.58 1.14
CA GLU A 233 -21.13 -3.50 0.23
C GLU A 233 -20.06 -4.31 0.97
N ARG A 234 -19.27 -3.65 1.83
CA ARG A 234 -18.28 -4.31 2.68
C ARG A 234 -18.91 -5.42 3.51
N GLN A 235 -20.05 -5.14 4.16
CA GLN A 235 -20.75 -6.14 4.97
C GLN A 235 -21.22 -7.33 4.11
N ASN A 236 -21.78 -7.06 2.94
CA ASN A 236 -22.22 -8.09 1.99
C ASN A 236 -21.04 -8.98 1.52
N LEU A 237 -19.90 -8.38 1.19
CA LEU A 237 -18.69 -9.11 0.80
C LEU A 237 -18.17 -9.98 1.94
N VAL A 238 -18.18 -9.48 3.18
CA VAL A 238 -17.79 -10.23 4.38
C VAL A 238 -18.71 -11.45 4.59
N GLU A 239 -20.03 -11.26 4.50
CA GLU A 239 -21.01 -12.34 4.63
C GLU A 239 -20.84 -13.39 3.54
N ARG A 240 -20.72 -12.97 2.27
CA ARG A 240 -20.48 -13.89 1.14
C ARG A 240 -19.14 -14.62 1.25
N PHE A 241 -18.11 -13.97 1.78
CA PHE A 241 -16.82 -14.61 1.98
C PHE A 241 -16.89 -15.69 3.06
N ASN A 242 -17.62 -15.42 4.14
CA ASN A 242 -17.78 -16.34 5.26
C ASN A 242 -18.78 -17.47 5.00
N ASP A 243 -19.68 -17.32 4.03
CA ASP A 243 -20.63 -18.36 3.63
C ASP A 243 -19.91 -19.67 3.27
N PRO A 244 -20.14 -20.78 4.02
CA PRO A 244 -19.58 -22.08 3.72
C PRO A 244 -19.99 -22.63 2.34
N ALA A 245 -21.16 -22.24 1.82
CA ALA A 245 -21.60 -22.62 0.48
C ALA A 245 -20.80 -21.92 -0.63
N ASN A 246 -20.17 -20.78 -0.33
CA ASN A 246 -19.34 -20.06 -1.27
C ASN A 246 -17.92 -20.64 -1.31
N THR A 247 -17.75 -21.69 -2.11
CA THR A 247 -16.45 -22.30 -2.41
C THR A 247 -15.74 -21.67 -3.60
N LYS A 248 -16.39 -20.72 -4.30
CA LYS A 248 -15.82 -20.06 -5.48
C LYS A 248 -14.78 -19.01 -5.12
N VAL A 249 -15.05 -18.20 -4.09
CA VAL A 249 -14.10 -17.19 -3.64
C VAL A 249 -12.87 -17.84 -3.00
N LYS A 250 -11.68 -17.41 -3.43
CA LYS A 250 -10.38 -17.98 -3.08
C LYS A 250 -9.57 -17.03 -2.22
N CYS A 251 -9.65 -15.73 -2.48
CA CYS A 251 -8.96 -14.76 -1.65
C CYS A 251 -9.68 -13.42 -1.54
N THR A 252 -9.32 -12.64 -0.53
CA THR A 252 -9.74 -11.25 -0.38
C THR A 252 -8.52 -10.37 -0.23
N LEU A 253 -8.43 -9.33 -1.05
CA LEU A 253 -7.42 -8.29 -0.99
C LEU A 253 -7.89 -7.16 -0.08
N ILE A 254 -7.09 -6.77 0.89
CA ILE A 254 -7.51 -5.83 1.94
C ILE A 254 -6.44 -4.76 2.11
N SER A 255 -6.85 -3.49 2.06
CA SER A 255 -5.95 -2.42 2.52
C SER A 255 -5.86 -2.48 4.05
N THR A 256 -4.66 -2.44 4.61
CA THR A 256 -4.47 -2.67 6.05
C THR A 256 -5.24 -1.66 6.91
N ARG A 257 -5.43 -0.43 6.40
CA ARG A 257 -6.28 0.60 7.02
C ARG A 257 -7.77 0.27 6.96
N ALA A 258 -8.27 -0.31 5.86
CA ALA A 258 -9.67 -0.77 5.82
C ALA A 258 -9.88 -1.99 6.74
N GLY A 259 -8.85 -2.83 6.90
CA GLY A 259 -8.86 -3.98 7.81
C GLY A 259 -8.96 -3.61 9.30
N SER A 260 -8.60 -2.39 9.72
CA SER A 260 -8.73 -1.98 11.13
C SER A 260 -10.17 -1.71 11.57
N LEU A 261 -11.13 -1.63 10.65
CA LEU A 261 -12.52 -1.23 10.88
C LEU A 261 -13.43 -2.31 11.50
N GLY A 262 -12.88 -3.36 12.12
CA GLY A 262 -13.72 -4.28 12.90
C GLY A 262 -14.21 -5.53 12.17
N ILE A 263 -13.92 -5.73 10.88
CA ILE A 263 -14.40 -6.89 10.10
C ILE A 263 -13.94 -8.25 10.67
N ASN A 264 -14.71 -9.30 10.40
CA ASN A 264 -14.41 -10.69 10.78
C ASN A 264 -14.48 -11.59 9.53
N LEU A 265 -13.37 -12.25 9.20
CA LEU A 265 -13.19 -13.08 8.00
C LEU A 265 -12.70 -14.48 8.39
N HIS A 266 -13.39 -15.12 9.33
CA HIS A 266 -13.05 -16.43 9.90
C HIS A 266 -13.09 -17.59 8.90
N ALA A 267 -13.71 -17.44 7.74
CA ALA A 267 -13.64 -18.47 6.69
C ALA A 267 -12.26 -18.55 6.00
N ALA A 268 -11.40 -17.54 6.16
CA ALA A 268 -10.01 -17.64 5.74
C ALA A 268 -9.22 -18.52 6.71
N ASN A 269 -8.17 -19.16 6.22
CA ASN A 269 -7.22 -19.90 7.05
C ASN A 269 -5.75 -19.60 6.69
N ARG A 270 -5.54 -18.64 5.77
CA ARG A 270 -4.23 -18.12 5.38
C ARG A 270 -4.27 -16.61 5.38
N VAL A 271 -3.23 -15.97 5.91
CA VAL A 271 -3.06 -14.51 5.89
C VAL A 271 -1.66 -14.20 5.38
N VAL A 272 -1.59 -13.38 4.34
CA VAL A 272 -0.35 -12.88 3.76
C VAL A 272 -0.27 -11.37 3.99
N LEU A 273 0.76 -10.93 4.71
CA LEU A 273 1.09 -9.52 4.86
C LEU A 273 2.19 -9.18 3.84
N LEU A 274 1.85 -8.48 2.76
CA LEU A 274 2.77 -8.24 1.65
C LEU A 274 3.82 -7.16 1.99
N ASP A 275 3.37 -6.13 2.71
CA ASP A 275 4.19 -5.09 3.31
C ASP A 275 3.78 -4.83 4.76
N GLY A 276 4.76 -4.56 5.60
CA GLY A 276 4.56 -4.34 7.04
C GLY A 276 4.26 -2.87 7.35
N SER A 277 3.47 -2.65 8.39
CA SER A 277 3.24 -1.31 8.92
C SER A 277 4.39 -0.87 9.84
N TRP A 278 4.64 0.45 9.88
CA TRP A 278 5.51 1.03 10.91
C TRP A 278 4.95 0.85 12.32
N ASN A 279 3.63 0.70 12.45
CA ASN A 279 2.97 0.37 13.71
C ASN A 279 2.55 -1.11 13.69
N PRO A 280 3.21 -1.99 14.48
CA PRO A 280 2.95 -3.43 14.48
C PRO A 280 1.51 -3.77 14.92
N THR A 281 0.83 -2.86 15.59
CA THR A 281 -0.58 -3.04 15.99
C THR A 281 -1.49 -3.20 14.78
N HIS A 282 -1.21 -2.51 13.67
CA HIS A 282 -2.02 -2.63 12.45
C HIS A 282 -1.91 -4.03 11.84
N ASP A 283 -0.70 -4.57 11.79
CA ASP A 283 -0.44 -5.91 11.25
C ASP A 283 -1.04 -7.00 12.16
N LEU A 284 -0.92 -6.85 13.48
CA LEU A 284 -1.59 -7.72 14.44
C LEU A 284 -3.11 -7.68 14.30
N GLN A 285 -3.70 -6.48 14.15
CA GLN A 285 -5.13 -6.33 13.93
C GLN A 285 -5.59 -6.98 12.63
N ALA A 286 -4.77 -6.96 11.57
CA ALA A 286 -5.05 -7.66 10.32
C ALA A 286 -5.06 -9.19 10.52
N ILE A 287 -4.07 -9.75 11.21
CA ILE A 287 -4.00 -11.18 11.53
C ILE A 287 -5.22 -11.61 12.35
N TYR A 288 -5.58 -10.82 13.37
CA TYR A 288 -6.76 -11.10 14.20
C TYR A 288 -8.10 -10.88 13.48
N ARG A 289 -8.14 -10.62 12.18
CA ARG A 289 -9.40 -10.69 11.41
C ARG A 289 -9.84 -12.11 11.10
N VAL A 290 -8.88 -13.04 11.11
CA VAL A 290 -9.09 -14.44 10.79
C VAL A 290 -9.07 -15.30 12.04
N TRP A 291 -8.05 -15.10 12.87
CA TRP A 291 -7.84 -15.92 14.06
C TRP A 291 -8.56 -15.33 15.26
N ARG A 292 -9.79 -15.81 15.48
CA ARG A 292 -10.72 -15.43 16.55
C ARG A 292 -11.56 -16.61 16.99
#